data_AF-A0A379YDM9-F1
#
_entry.id   AF-A0A379YDM9-F1
#
_cell.length_a   1.000
_cell.length_b   1.000
_cell.length_c   1.000
_cell.angle_alpha   90.00
_cell.angle_beta   90.00
_cell.angle_gamma   90.00
#
_symmetry.space_group_name_H-M   'P 1'
#
loop_
_entity.id
_entity.type
_entity.pdbx_description
1 polymer ?
#
loop_
_entity_poly.entity_id
_entity_poly.type
_entity_poly.pdbx_seq_one_letter_code
_entity_poly.pdbx_strand_id
1 'polypeptide(L)'
;MWREGVAGSLDASVIASVTQPFEHHGGTKVMAGNLGRAVMKTSAVPADNQIIEAPAVVFDSQHDIVPAFEAGKLDRDCVVVVRFQGPQANGMPELHKLMPPLGVLMDRGFKVALVTDGRLSGASGKVPSAIHVTPEAYTGGLLAKVRDGDPIRVNGRSGELQVLVDADELARRTPCQPDLSAEHIGCGRELFGALRSQLSGAEQGACCIKF
;
A
#
# COMPACT_ATOMS: atom_id res chain seq x y z
N MET A 1 7.76 9.45 42.96
CA MET A 1 6.63 10.35 43.29
C MET A 1 6.02 10.78 41.96
N TRP A 2 4.78 10.40 41.69
CA TRP A 2 4.04 10.88 40.52
C TRP A 2 3.58 12.33 40.76
N ARG A 3 3.41 13.12 39.69
CA ARG A 3 2.92 14.51 39.74
C ARG A 3 1.91 14.74 38.64
N GLU A 4 1.03 15.70 38.88
CA GLU A 4 -0.02 16.10 37.94
C GLU A 4 0.58 16.76 36.69
N GLY A 5 0.03 16.41 35.52
CA GLY A 5 0.46 16.93 34.23
C GLY A 5 -0.14 18.30 33.92
N VAL A 6 0.28 18.88 32.79
CA VAL A 6 -0.29 20.14 32.28
C VAL A 6 -1.75 19.94 31.86
N ALA A 7 -2.61 20.93 32.16
CA ALA A 7 -4.05 20.87 31.85
C ALA A 7 -4.37 21.10 30.36
N GLY A 8 -3.41 21.58 29.58
CA GLY A 8 -3.58 21.89 28.16
C GLY A 8 -2.26 21.86 27.41
N SER A 9 -2.35 21.90 26.08
CA SER A 9 -1.18 21.94 25.22
C SER A 9 -0.36 23.21 25.47
N LEU A 10 0.96 23.06 25.48
CA LEU A 10 1.89 24.19 25.52
C LEU A 10 2.12 24.80 24.13
N ASP A 11 1.78 24.06 23.07
CA ASP A 11 1.86 24.52 21.69
C ASP A 11 0.77 23.83 20.85
N ALA A 12 -0.31 24.57 20.55
CA ALA A 12 -1.45 24.06 19.80
C ALA A 12 -1.12 23.74 18.33
N SER A 13 0.02 24.23 17.80
CA SER A 13 0.50 23.89 16.46
C SER A 13 1.20 22.51 16.39
N VAL A 14 1.57 21.96 17.55
CA VAL A 14 2.21 20.63 17.67
C VAL A 14 1.26 19.61 18.30
N ILE A 15 0.59 19.99 19.40
CA ILE A 15 -0.42 19.16 20.08
C ILE A 15 -1.72 19.96 20.14
N ALA A 16 -2.64 19.65 19.23
CA ALA A 16 -3.96 20.25 19.20
C ALA A 16 -4.88 19.72 20.33
N SER A 17 -5.93 20.47 20.67
CA SER A 17 -6.96 20.02 21.61
C SER A 17 -8.03 19.17 20.91
N VAL A 18 -8.83 18.43 21.68
CA VAL A 18 -9.96 17.65 21.12
C VAL A 18 -11.04 18.56 20.52
N THR A 19 -11.19 19.80 21.02
CA THR A 19 -12.19 20.76 20.52
C THR A 19 -11.72 21.52 19.28
N GLN A 20 -10.41 21.67 19.10
CA GLN A 20 -9.80 22.28 17.91
C GLN A 20 -8.69 21.37 17.38
N PRO A 21 -9.03 20.20 16.83
CA PRO A 21 -8.04 19.28 16.28
C PRO A 21 -7.48 19.80 14.95
N PHE A 22 -6.34 19.27 14.51
CA PHE A 22 -5.83 19.53 13.15
C PHE A 22 -6.79 19.03 12.07
N GLU A 23 -7.38 17.86 12.32
CA GLU A 23 -8.40 17.23 11.48
C GLU A 23 -9.40 16.49 12.39
N HIS A 24 -10.68 16.49 12.01
CA HIS A 24 -11.73 15.81 12.79
C HIS A 24 -11.71 14.28 12.66
N HIS A 25 -10.82 13.73 11.85
CA HIS A 25 -10.60 12.30 11.69
C HIS A 25 -9.12 11.93 11.90
N GLY A 26 -8.86 10.69 12.31
CA GLY A 26 -7.49 10.19 12.54
C GLY A 26 -6.65 9.95 11.28
N GLY A 27 -7.16 10.27 10.09
CA GLY A 27 -6.40 10.24 8.85
C GLY A 27 -6.02 8.83 8.38
N THR A 28 -6.76 7.79 8.81
CA THR A 28 -6.60 6.41 8.34
C THR A 28 -7.96 5.87 7.95
N LYS A 29 -8.03 5.24 6.77
CA LYS A 29 -9.25 4.66 6.20
C LYS A 29 -8.99 3.20 5.87
N VAL A 30 -9.89 2.32 6.32
CA VAL A 30 -9.96 0.94 5.82
C VAL A 30 -10.55 0.96 4.42
N MET A 31 -9.90 0.29 3.49
CA MET A 31 -10.37 0.11 2.13
C MET A 31 -10.85 -1.33 1.93
N ALA A 32 -11.89 -1.50 1.13
CA ALA A 32 -12.45 -2.80 0.77
C ALA A 32 -13.00 -2.79 -0.66
N GLY A 33 -12.90 -3.94 -1.33
CA GLY A 33 -13.50 -4.20 -2.64
C GLY A 33 -13.03 -5.53 -3.20
N ASN A 34 -13.12 -5.71 -4.51
CA ASN A 34 -12.77 -7.01 -5.13
C ASN A 34 -11.28 -7.35 -4.99
N LEU A 35 -10.40 -6.35 -4.88
CA LEU A 35 -8.97 -6.55 -4.63
C LEU A 35 -8.65 -7.02 -3.20
N GLY A 36 -9.64 -7.04 -2.31
CA GLY A 36 -9.51 -7.44 -0.91
C GLY A 36 -9.66 -6.25 0.04
N ARG A 37 -8.92 -6.28 1.15
CA ARG A 37 -8.92 -5.26 2.20
C ARG A 37 -7.55 -4.63 2.34
N ALA A 38 -7.51 -3.34 2.59
CA ALA A 38 -6.28 -2.57 2.71
C ALA A 38 -6.46 -1.40 3.68
N VAL A 39 -5.39 -0.66 3.93
CA VAL A 39 -5.47 0.61 4.67
C VAL A 39 -4.82 1.73 3.86
N MET A 40 -5.38 2.93 3.99
CA MET A 40 -4.83 4.14 3.39
C MET A 40 -4.75 5.25 4.45
N LYS A 41 -3.60 5.93 4.50
CA LYS A 41 -3.45 7.16 5.27
C LYS A 41 -3.95 8.34 4.43
N THR A 42 -4.97 9.02 4.91
CA THR A 42 -5.62 10.14 4.23
C THR A 42 -5.18 11.50 4.76
N SER A 43 -4.52 11.56 5.93
CA SER A 43 -4.13 12.81 6.62
C SER A 43 -3.27 13.76 5.78
N ALA A 44 -2.37 13.23 4.96
CA ALA A 44 -1.48 14.02 4.11
C ALA A 44 -1.90 14.07 2.64
N VAL A 45 -3.02 13.42 2.27
CA VAL A 45 -3.48 13.31 0.89
C VAL A 45 -4.46 14.45 0.59
N PRO A 46 -4.15 15.34 -0.36
CA PRO A 46 -5.05 16.43 -0.74
C PRO A 46 -6.42 15.91 -1.16
N ALA A 47 -7.49 16.62 -0.81
CA ALA A 47 -8.87 16.19 -1.05
C ALA A 47 -9.15 15.79 -2.51
N ASP A 48 -8.54 16.51 -3.47
CA ASP A 48 -8.70 16.27 -4.92
C ASP A 48 -7.93 15.05 -5.45
N ASN A 49 -7.06 14.46 -4.61
CA ASN A 49 -6.27 13.28 -4.91
C ASN A 49 -6.68 12.07 -4.05
N GLN A 50 -7.78 12.19 -3.27
CA GLN A 50 -8.30 11.06 -2.49
C GLN A 50 -9.07 10.06 -3.34
N ILE A 51 -9.39 10.39 -4.59
CA ILE A 51 -10.05 9.48 -5.54
C ILE A 51 -9.20 9.43 -6.79
N ILE A 52 -8.63 8.26 -7.08
CA ILE A 52 -7.86 8.00 -8.28
C ILE A 52 -8.49 6.81 -8.99
N GLU A 53 -8.77 6.97 -10.28
CA GLU A 53 -9.13 5.89 -11.18
C GLU A 53 -8.25 6.00 -12.41
N ALA A 54 -7.37 5.03 -12.60
CA ALA A 54 -6.38 5.08 -13.67
C ALA A 54 -5.90 3.66 -14.05
N PRO A 55 -5.26 3.50 -15.23
CA PRO A 55 -4.69 2.22 -15.64
C PRO A 55 -3.57 1.77 -14.70
N ALA A 56 -3.51 0.47 -14.42
CA ALA A 56 -2.47 -0.14 -13.63
C ALA A 56 -1.11 -0.12 -14.35
N VAL A 57 -0.05 0.14 -13.61
CA VAL A 57 1.33 -0.16 -14.01
C VAL A 57 1.92 -1.09 -12.97
N VAL A 58 2.18 -2.34 -13.37
CA VAL A 58 2.44 -3.44 -12.45
C VAL A 58 3.94 -3.70 -12.31
N PHE A 59 4.38 -3.81 -11.07
CA PHE A 59 5.74 -4.15 -10.67
C PHE A 59 5.72 -5.25 -9.62
N ASP A 60 6.79 -6.06 -9.61
CA ASP A 60 6.99 -7.10 -8.59
C ASP A 60 8.12 -6.73 -7.62
N SER A 61 8.86 -5.65 -7.90
CA SER A 61 9.92 -5.12 -7.05
C SER A 61 9.91 -3.60 -7.04
N GLN A 62 10.15 -3.00 -5.87
CA GLN A 62 10.33 -1.54 -5.75
C GLN A 62 11.55 -1.02 -6.53
N HIS A 63 12.50 -1.91 -6.87
CA HIS A 63 13.72 -1.54 -7.58
C HIS A 63 13.47 -1.17 -9.05
N ASP A 64 12.35 -1.62 -9.62
CA ASP A 64 12.02 -1.40 -11.03
C ASP A 64 11.33 -0.05 -11.27
N ILE A 65 10.87 0.61 -10.20
CA ILE A 65 10.09 1.84 -10.28
C ILE A 65 10.95 3.04 -10.64
N VAL A 66 12.14 3.17 -10.03
CA VAL A 66 13.05 4.29 -10.35
C VAL A 66 13.49 4.24 -11.81
N PRO A 67 13.97 3.11 -12.36
CA PRO A 67 14.28 3.00 -13.79
C PRO A 67 13.06 3.28 -14.69
N ALA A 68 11.86 2.82 -14.32
CA ALA A 68 10.65 3.09 -15.10
C ALA A 68 10.25 4.58 -15.09
N PHE A 69 10.42 5.25 -13.94
CA PHE A 69 10.22 6.69 -13.79
C PHE A 69 11.23 7.48 -14.63
N GLU A 70 12.52 7.16 -14.54
CA GLU A 70 13.59 7.81 -15.31
C GLU A 70 13.41 7.62 -16.82
N ALA A 71 12.86 6.48 -17.24
CA ALA A 71 12.51 6.22 -18.64
C ALA A 71 11.20 6.88 -19.10
N GLY A 72 10.52 7.66 -18.24
CA GLY A 72 9.25 8.34 -18.56
C GLY A 72 8.05 7.42 -18.71
N LYS A 73 8.14 6.14 -18.32
CA LYS A 73 7.05 5.16 -18.48
C LYS A 73 5.84 5.45 -17.58
N LEU A 74 6.06 6.24 -16.54
CA LEU A 74 5.05 6.65 -15.55
C LEU A 74 4.50 8.06 -15.79
N ASP A 75 4.86 8.72 -16.89
CA ASP A 75 4.46 10.09 -17.23
C ASP A 75 3.01 10.17 -17.73
N ARG A 76 2.08 9.68 -16.91
CA ARG A 76 0.64 9.57 -17.16
C ARG A 76 -0.10 9.31 -15.86
N ASP A 77 -1.41 9.49 -15.90
CA ASP A 77 -2.30 9.01 -14.85
C ASP A 77 -2.17 7.49 -14.74
N CYS A 78 -1.88 6.99 -13.53
CA CYS A 78 -1.67 5.56 -13.32
C CYS A 78 -1.89 5.13 -11.87
N VAL A 79 -2.27 3.87 -11.70
CA VAL A 79 -2.19 3.19 -10.40
C VAL A 79 -0.97 2.29 -10.43
N VAL A 80 0.07 2.66 -9.71
CA VAL A 80 1.28 1.84 -9.57
C VAL A 80 0.97 0.70 -8.61
N VAL A 81 1.08 -0.53 -9.10
CA VAL A 81 0.81 -1.76 -8.34
C VAL A 81 2.13 -2.44 -8.04
N VAL A 82 2.45 -2.67 -6.77
CA VAL A 82 3.65 -3.41 -6.36
C VAL A 82 3.24 -4.67 -5.64
N ARG A 83 3.42 -5.82 -6.28
CA ARG A 83 2.99 -7.14 -5.79
C ARG A 83 4.11 -7.85 -5.05
N PHE A 84 3.73 -8.89 -4.32
CA PHE A 84 4.66 -9.83 -3.68
C PHE A 84 5.57 -9.17 -2.64
N GLN A 85 5.04 -8.16 -1.95
CA GLN A 85 5.69 -7.46 -0.84
C GLN A 85 5.02 -7.78 0.50
N GLY A 86 4.15 -8.80 0.52
CA GLY A 86 3.39 -9.21 1.69
C GLY A 86 4.21 -10.02 2.72
N PRO A 87 3.59 -10.35 3.88
CA PRO A 87 4.24 -11.11 4.94
C PRO A 87 4.84 -12.44 4.47
N GLN A 88 4.08 -13.27 3.76
CA GLN A 88 4.56 -14.58 3.32
C GLN A 88 5.51 -14.49 2.13
N ALA A 89 5.36 -13.49 1.26
CA ALA A 89 6.21 -13.29 0.10
C ALA A 89 7.69 -13.07 0.49
N ASN A 90 7.98 -11.99 1.21
CA ASN A 90 9.35 -11.58 1.54
C ASN A 90 9.48 -10.99 2.95
N GLY A 91 8.52 -11.23 3.84
CA GLY A 91 8.54 -10.72 5.22
C GLY A 91 8.10 -9.26 5.35
N MET A 92 7.47 -8.69 4.32
CA MET A 92 6.91 -7.34 4.31
C MET A 92 7.92 -6.22 4.67
N PRO A 93 9.01 -6.06 3.91
CA PRO A 93 9.96 -4.97 4.12
C PRO A 93 9.30 -3.60 3.87
N GLU A 94 9.88 -2.53 4.43
CA GLU A 94 9.43 -1.17 4.13
C GLU A 94 9.94 -0.71 2.76
N LEU A 95 9.01 -0.30 1.88
CA LEU A 95 9.28 0.11 0.51
C LEU A 95 9.56 1.62 0.43
N HIS A 96 10.82 2.02 0.66
CA HIS A 96 11.22 3.43 0.75
C HIS A 96 11.48 4.10 -0.61
N LYS A 97 11.64 3.33 -1.68
CA LYS A 97 11.96 3.86 -3.03
C LYS A 97 10.74 4.34 -3.83
N LEU A 98 9.53 4.17 -3.30
CA LEU A 98 8.28 4.42 -4.01
C LEU A 98 7.81 5.88 -3.96
N MET A 99 7.82 6.47 -2.77
CA MET A 99 7.16 7.76 -2.55
C MET A 99 7.80 8.94 -3.30
N PRO A 100 9.14 9.06 -3.39
CA PRO A 100 9.75 10.18 -4.11
C PRO A 100 9.34 10.29 -5.60
N PRO A 101 9.49 9.25 -6.46
CA PRO A 101 9.12 9.37 -7.86
C PRO A 101 7.61 9.60 -8.07
N LEU A 102 6.74 8.92 -7.31
CA LEU A 102 5.29 9.12 -7.41
C LEU A 102 4.86 10.53 -6.96
N GLY A 103 5.53 11.07 -5.94
CA GLY A 103 5.32 12.44 -5.50
C GLY A 103 5.66 13.47 -6.59
N VAL A 104 6.74 13.25 -7.35
CA VAL A 104 7.13 14.10 -8.48
C VAL A 104 6.10 14.01 -9.62
N LEU A 105 5.56 12.82 -9.91
CA LEU A 105 4.50 12.68 -10.92
C LEU A 105 3.25 13.48 -10.55
N MET A 106 2.87 13.49 -9.27
CA MET A 106 1.76 14.32 -8.80
C MET A 106 2.06 15.82 -8.90
N ASP A 107 3.29 16.25 -8.62
CA ASP A 107 3.69 17.66 -8.81
C ASP A 107 3.66 18.08 -10.28
N ARG A 108 3.84 17.13 -11.20
CA ARG A 108 3.67 17.33 -12.65
C ARG A 108 2.20 17.33 -13.09
N GLY A 109 1.26 17.13 -12.16
CA GLY A 109 -0.18 17.20 -12.41
C GLY A 109 -0.86 15.86 -12.70
N PHE A 110 -0.13 14.73 -12.69
CA PHE A 110 -0.71 13.42 -12.94
C PHE A 110 -1.49 12.89 -11.73
N LYS A 111 -2.57 12.15 -12.01
CA LYS A 111 -3.36 11.40 -11.02
C LYS A 111 -2.70 10.04 -10.80
N VAL A 112 -1.96 9.93 -9.70
CA VAL A 112 -1.17 8.74 -9.36
C VAL A 112 -1.60 8.16 -8.01
N ALA A 113 -1.74 6.84 -7.94
CA ALA A 113 -1.94 6.11 -6.68
C ALA A 113 -0.98 4.91 -6.58
N LEU A 114 -0.79 4.42 -5.36
CA LEU A 114 -0.05 3.19 -5.07
C LEU A 114 -1.01 2.12 -4.52
N VAL A 115 -0.87 0.88 -4.98
CA VAL A 115 -1.51 -0.30 -4.40
C VAL A 115 -0.45 -1.38 -4.15
N THR A 116 -0.34 -1.88 -2.93
CA THR A 116 0.62 -2.94 -2.60
C THR A 116 0.15 -3.82 -1.45
N ASP A 117 0.49 -5.10 -1.51
CA ASP A 117 0.36 -6.05 -0.39
C ASP A 117 1.45 -5.84 0.68
N GLY A 118 2.45 -4.99 0.43
CA GLY A 118 3.47 -4.59 1.38
C GLY A 118 3.19 -3.31 2.14
N ARG A 119 4.26 -2.68 2.67
CA ARG A 119 4.17 -1.50 3.54
C ARG A 119 5.15 -0.38 3.18
N LEU A 120 4.88 0.81 3.70
CA LEU A 120 5.75 2.00 3.62
C LEU A 120 6.34 2.31 4.99
N SER A 121 7.23 3.30 5.08
CA SER A 121 7.95 3.73 6.31
C SER A 121 7.08 4.34 7.42
N GLY A 122 5.75 4.22 7.32
CA GLY A 122 4.82 4.77 8.30
C GLY A 122 4.60 6.28 8.20
N ALA A 123 5.42 7.02 7.45
CA ALA A 123 5.17 8.43 7.15
C ALA A 123 3.90 8.61 6.30
N SER A 124 3.16 9.70 6.54
CA SER A 124 2.03 10.08 5.67
C SER A 124 2.56 10.90 4.52
N GLY A 125 2.24 10.51 3.29
CA GLY A 125 2.64 11.22 2.06
C GLY A 125 1.43 11.76 1.30
N LYS A 126 1.68 12.66 0.35
CA LYS A 126 0.65 13.22 -0.54
C LYS A 126 0.08 12.22 -1.55
N VAL A 127 0.79 11.11 -1.78
CA VAL A 127 0.41 10.06 -2.73
C VAL A 127 -0.62 9.12 -2.10
N PRO A 128 -1.83 8.99 -2.67
CA PRO A 128 -2.82 8.06 -2.17
C PRO A 128 -2.30 6.62 -2.30
N SER A 129 -2.18 5.94 -1.17
CA SER A 129 -1.53 4.63 -1.09
C SER A 129 -2.40 3.63 -0.33
N ALA A 130 -2.90 2.62 -1.03
CA ALA A 130 -3.52 1.43 -0.45
C ALA A 130 -2.43 0.40 -0.14
N ILE A 131 -2.09 0.26 1.13
CA ILE A 131 -1.04 -0.65 1.62
C ILE A 131 -1.66 -1.82 2.38
N HIS A 132 -0.88 -2.87 2.62
CA HIS A 132 -1.32 -4.08 3.33
C HIS A 132 -2.51 -4.79 2.66
N VAL A 133 -2.59 -4.72 1.33
CA VAL A 133 -3.63 -5.43 0.57
C VAL A 133 -3.63 -6.91 0.97
N THR A 134 -4.76 -7.35 1.50
CA THR A 134 -4.98 -8.69 2.05
C THR A 134 -6.23 -9.29 1.38
N PRO A 135 -6.18 -10.53 0.84
CA PRO A 135 -5.03 -11.43 0.80
C PRO A 135 -3.87 -10.92 -0.07
N GLU A 136 -2.62 -11.23 0.30
CA GLU A 136 -1.44 -10.86 -0.48
C GLU A 136 -1.39 -11.62 -1.81
N ALA A 137 -0.66 -11.08 -2.80
CA ALA A 137 -0.57 -11.69 -4.12
C ALA A 137 0.06 -13.10 -4.06
N TYR A 138 1.06 -13.30 -3.20
CA TYR A 138 1.78 -14.57 -3.08
C TYR A 138 0.89 -15.72 -2.59
N THR A 139 -0.10 -15.45 -1.73
CA THR A 139 -1.06 -16.46 -1.22
C THR A 139 -2.31 -16.58 -2.09
N GLY A 140 -2.30 -16.04 -3.31
CA GLY A 140 -3.42 -16.14 -4.25
C GLY A 140 -4.46 -15.01 -4.16
N GLY A 141 -4.12 -13.87 -3.54
CA GLY A 141 -4.96 -12.68 -3.58
C GLY A 141 -5.19 -12.17 -5.00
N LEU A 142 -6.31 -11.48 -5.23
CA LEU A 142 -6.70 -10.99 -6.57
C LEU A 142 -5.64 -10.04 -7.17
N LEU A 143 -4.84 -9.39 -6.32
CA LEU A 143 -3.71 -8.56 -6.73
C LEU A 143 -2.72 -9.29 -7.66
N ALA A 144 -2.55 -10.61 -7.52
CA ALA A 144 -1.71 -11.44 -8.40
C ALA A 144 -2.24 -11.55 -9.84
N LYS A 145 -3.53 -11.25 -10.06
CA LYS A 145 -4.20 -11.32 -11.37
C LYS A 145 -4.29 -9.98 -12.10
N VAL A 146 -3.89 -8.90 -11.43
CA VAL A 146 -3.81 -7.56 -12.03
C VAL A 146 -2.70 -7.54 -13.08
N ARG A 147 -2.99 -6.90 -14.21
CA ARG A 147 -2.11 -6.74 -15.37
C ARG A 147 -1.98 -5.27 -15.71
N ASP A 148 -0.92 -4.92 -16.44
CA ASP A 148 -0.75 -3.57 -16.96
C ASP A 148 -1.96 -3.14 -17.79
N GLY A 149 -2.40 -1.90 -17.57
CA GLY A 149 -3.54 -1.32 -18.26
C GLY A 149 -4.90 -1.56 -17.58
N ASP A 150 -5.01 -2.49 -16.62
CA ASP A 150 -6.26 -2.72 -15.91
C ASP A 150 -6.69 -1.43 -15.18
N PRO A 151 -7.93 -0.94 -15.38
CA PRO A 151 -8.42 0.21 -14.63
C PRO A 151 -8.57 -0.14 -13.15
N ILE A 152 -7.96 0.63 -12.25
CA ILE A 152 -8.09 0.47 -10.81
C ILE A 152 -8.63 1.75 -10.19
N ARG A 153 -9.64 1.60 -9.32
CA ARG A 153 -10.19 2.66 -8.49
C ARG A 153 -9.65 2.55 -7.07
N VAL A 154 -9.03 3.62 -6.61
CA VAL A 154 -8.58 3.85 -5.23
C VAL A 154 -9.35 5.05 -4.69
N ASN A 155 -10.35 4.80 -3.84
CA ASN A 155 -11.22 5.84 -3.30
C ASN A 155 -11.06 5.93 -1.77
N GLY A 156 -10.20 6.84 -1.32
CA GLY A 156 -9.96 7.14 0.09
C GLY A 156 -11.15 7.78 0.81
N ARG A 157 -12.14 8.32 0.09
CA ARG A 157 -13.35 8.91 0.70
C ARG A 157 -14.34 7.82 1.11
N SER A 158 -14.74 6.97 0.15
CA SER A 158 -15.66 5.85 0.41
C SER A 158 -14.96 4.68 1.10
N GLY A 159 -13.67 4.49 0.86
CA GLY A 159 -12.94 3.28 1.24
C GLY A 159 -13.06 2.16 0.19
N GLU A 160 -13.31 2.49 -1.07
CA GLU A 160 -13.42 1.50 -2.15
C GLU A 160 -12.05 1.23 -2.78
N LEU A 161 -11.69 -0.04 -2.93
CA LEU A 161 -10.48 -0.50 -3.63
C LEU A 161 -10.88 -1.58 -4.64
N GLN A 162 -10.86 -1.24 -5.94
CA GLN A 162 -11.37 -2.13 -6.97
C GLN A 162 -10.52 -2.14 -8.23
N VAL A 163 -10.36 -3.32 -8.82
CA VAL A 163 -9.99 -3.46 -10.24
C VAL A 163 -11.27 -3.53 -11.06
N LEU A 164 -11.43 -2.63 -12.04
CA LEU A 164 -12.63 -2.45 -12.85
C LEU A 164 -12.60 -3.36 -14.09
N VAL A 165 -12.30 -4.64 -13.86
CA VAL A 165 -12.31 -5.70 -14.87
C VAL A 165 -13.44 -6.65 -14.53
N ASP A 166 -14.09 -7.20 -15.56
CA ASP A 166 -15.17 -8.16 -15.40
C ASP A 166 -14.76 -9.38 -14.56
N ALA A 167 -15.67 -9.84 -13.70
CA ALA A 167 -15.40 -10.92 -12.77
C ALA A 167 -15.09 -12.26 -13.47
N ASP A 168 -15.75 -12.56 -14.60
CA ASP A 168 -15.49 -13.77 -15.36
C ASP A 168 -14.13 -13.69 -16.06
N GLU A 169 -13.73 -12.50 -16.52
CA GLU A 169 -12.39 -12.29 -17.05
C GLU A 169 -11.34 -12.55 -15.97
N LEU A 170 -11.48 -11.92 -14.80
CA LEU A 170 -10.57 -12.13 -13.66
C LEU A 170 -10.52 -13.60 -13.21
N ALA A 171 -11.66 -14.30 -13.23
CA ALA A 171 -11.73 -15.72 -12.92
C ALA A 171 -10.87 -16.55 -13.89
N ARG A 172 -10.91 -16.25 -15.19
CA ARG A 172 -10.13 -16.93 -16.25
C ARG A 172 -8.64 -16.61 -16.23
N ARG A 173 -8.20 -15.52 -15.58
CA ARG A 173 -6.77 -15.17 -15.52
C ARG A 173 -6.01 -16.12 -14.61
N THR A 174 -4.91 -16.66 -15.13
CA THR A 174 -3.87 -17.31 -14.31
C THR A 174 -3.18 -16.24 -13.46
N PRO A 175 -3.08 -16.42 -12.12
CA PRO A 175 -2.33 -15.51 -11.27
C PRO A 175 -0.84 -15.58 -11.59
N CYS A 176 -0.17 -14.43 -11.52
CA CYS A 176 1.28 -14.38 -11.63
C CYS A 176 1.93 -15.17 -10.49
N GLN A 177 2.95 -15.98 -10.83
CA GLN A 177 3.74 -16.76 -9.89
C GLN A 177 5.18 -16.22 -9.91
N PRO A 178 5.62 -15.49 -8.87
CA PRO A 178 6.95 -14.91 -8.84
C PRO A 178 8.00 -15.96 -8.46
N ASP A 179 9.22 -15.80 -8.95
CA ASP A 179 10.39 -16.45 -8.36
C ASP A 179 10.96 -15.56 -7.24
N LEU A 180 10.71 -15.94 -6.00
CA LEU A 180 11.18 -15.24 -4.80
C LEU A 180 12.38 -15.94 -4.13
N SER A 181 13.03 -16.89 -4.80
CA SER A 181 14.15 -17.65 -4.24
C SER A 181 15.28 -16.74 -3.71
N ALA A 182 15.59 -15.66 -4.42
CA ALA A 182 16.58 -14.66 -4.02
C ALA A 182 16.17 -13.86 -2.76
N GLU A 183 14.88 -13.77 -2.46
CA GLU A 183 14.36 -13.13 -1.25
C GLU A 183 14.30 -14.09 -0.06
N HIS A 184 14.48 -15.39 -0.28
CA HIS A 184 14.40 -16.42 0.75
C HIS A 184 15.77 -16.88 1.27
N ILE A 185 16.83 -16.62 0.49
CA ILE A 185 18.21 -17.04 0.76
C ILE A 185 19.11 -15.80 0.98
N GLY A 186 20.12 -15.91 1.83
CA GLY A 186 21.06 -14.85 2.20
C GLY A 186 20.65 -14.12 3.48
N CYS A 187 21.65 -13.53 4.16
CA CYS A 187 21.48 -12.78 5.40
C CYS A 187 20.73 -13.54 6.52
N GLY A 188 20.78 -14.88 6.52
CA GLY A 188 20.12 -15.73 7.50
C GLY A 188 18.61 -15.91 7.28
N ARG A 189 18.07 -15.46 6.13
CA ARG A 189 16.63 -15.57 5.80
C ARG A 189 16.15 -17.02 5.70
N GLU A 190 17.05 -17.97 5.49
CA GLU A 190 16.81 -19.41 5.45
C GLU A 190 16.28 -19.91 6.81
N LEU A 191 16.77 -19.32 7.91
CA LEU A 191 16.35 -19.68 9.28
C LEU A 191 14.88 -19.35 9.54
N PHE A 192 14.31 -18.43 8.79
CA PHE A 192 12.95 -17.91 9.00
C PHE A 192 11.92 -18.46 8.00
N GLY A 193 12.32 -19.34 7.07
CA GLY A 193 11.42 -19.84 6.02
C GLY A 193 10.15 -20.48 6.57
N ALA A 194 10.28 -21.33 7.59
CA ALA A 194 9.13 -21.98 8.24
C ALA A 194 8.17 -20.96 8.88
N LEU A 195 8.70 -19.95 9.58
CA LEU A 195 7.89 -18.90 10.20
C LEU A 195 7.21 -18.03 9.14
N ARG A 196 7.94 -17.61 8.10
CA ARG A 196 7.44 -16.78 7.01
C ARG A 196 6.24 -17.42 6.31
N SER A 197 6.32 -18.72 6.02
CA SER A 197 5.24 -19.48 5.38
C SER A 197 3.96 -19.62 6.22
N GLN A 198 4.04 -19.29 7.52
CA GLN A 198 2.91 -19.39 8.45
C GLN A 198 2.37 -18.03 8.90
N LEU A 199 2.91 -16.92 8.40
CA LEU A 199 2.43 -15.59 8.75
C LEU A 199 0.98 -15.41 8.28
N SER A 200 0.12 -14.93 9.17
CA SER A 200 -1.22 -14.48 8.81
C SER A 200 -1.16 -13.26 7.87
N GLY A 201 -2.30 -12.88 7.29
CA GLY A 201 -2.40 -11.62 6.57
C GLY A 201 -2.11 -10.41 7.47
N ALA A 202 -1.84 -9.27 6.85
CA ALA A 202 -1.50 -8.04 7.54
C ALA A 202 -2.67 -7.52 8.41
N GLU A 203 -3.92 -7.72 7.98
CA GLU A 203 -5.11 -7.38 8.78
C GLU A 203 -5.19 -8.19 10.09
N GLN A 204 -4.67 -9.42 10.12
CA GLN A 204 -4.60 -10.25 11.33
C GLN A 204 -3.31 -10.02 12.14
N GLY A 205 -2.53 -8.99 11.80
CA GLY A 205 -1.31 -8.62 12.50
C GLY A 205 -0.04 -9.34 12.04
N ALA A 206 -0.07 -10.04 10.89
CA ALA A 206 1.06 -10.79 10.35
C ALA A 206 1.75 -11.68 11.41
N CYS A 207 0.97 -12.51 12.10
CA CYS A 207 1.44 -13.36 13.19
C CYS A 207 1.65 -14.80 12.72
N CYS A 208 2.70 -15.46 13.21
CA CYS A 208 2.93 -16.90 13.00
C CYS A 208 2.61 -17.75 14.24
N ILE A 209 2.12 -17.13 15.31
CA ILE A 209 1.75 -17.80 16.56
C ILE A 209 0.23 -17.99 16.59
N LYS A 210 -0.22 -19.22 16.86
CA LYS A 210 -1.63 -19.52 17.14
C LYS A 210 -1.83 -19.50 18.66
N PHE A 211 -2.76 -18.67 19.12
CA PHE A 211 -3.19 -18.63 20.52
C PHE A 211 -4.39 -19.55 20.74
#